data_AF-A0A9N9P867-F1
#
_entry.id   AF-A0A9N9P867-F1
#
_cell.length_a   1.000
_cell.length_b   1.000
_cell.length_c   1.000
_cell.angle_alpha   90.00
_cell.angle_beta   90.00
_cell.angle_gamma   90.00
#
_symmetry.space_group_name_H-M   'P 1'
#
loop_
_entity.id
_entity.type
_entity.pdbx_description
1 polymer ?
#
loop_
_entity_poly.entity_id
_entity_poly.type
_entity_poly.pdbx_seq_one_letter_code
_entity_poly.pdbx_strand_id
1 'polypeptide(L)'
;MNNSCLQDVKDLLENSNSEIILKQEKIHASEYRAETRRIKNILHAFGISKDDFSKNGVHSVKILATLATILELRDVERSSFFSALAQLNIDSSHIERQNRDISYTINSLEISTREAKLRYDKLREILTNLRRNWDTKEDQKLREWKHNTTLLDQKSKEYQLRLSRLERQYDAMNIEGGGLRFQDLKNKEEQVETLEQLVKDKTKKLKAYQILPPDITLAKLQLDEAQNKL
;
A
#
# COMPACT_ATOMS: atom_id res chain seq x y z
N MET A 1 -15.35 34.99 9.91
CA MET A 1 -16.02 36.08 10.66
C MET A 1 -17.38 35.68 11.26
N ASN A 2 -18.06 34.62 10.80
CA ASN A 2 -19.39 34.23 11.33
C ASN A 2 -19.40 33.54 12.71
N ASN A 3 -18.31 32.91 13.16
CA ASN A 3 -18.29 32.21 14.44
C ASN A 3 -18.22 33.13 15.67
N SER A 4 -17.68 34.35 15.54
CA SER A 4 -17.62 35.32 16.65
C SER A 4 -19.01 35.90 16.94
N CYS A 5 -19.73 36.32 15.90
CA CYS A 5 -21.07 36.90 16.03
C CYS A 5 -22.11 35.89 16.57
N LEU A 6 -21.99 34.61 16.20
CA LEU A 6 -22.84 33.55 16.76
C LEU A 6 -22.55 33.29 18.24
N GLN A 7 -21.29 33.42 18.66
CA GLN A 7 -20.90 33.29 20.07
C GLN A 7 -21.41 34.49 20.88
N ASP A 8 -21.25 35.71 20.37
CA ASP A 8 -21.71 36.94 21.03
C ASP A 8 -23.25 36.95 21.21
N VAL A 9 -24.01 36.46 20.23
CA VAL A 9 -25.47 36.32 20.32
C VAL A 9 -25.87 35.26 21.34
N LYS A 10 -25.13 34.15 21.42
CA LYS A 10 -25.37 33.10 22.41
C LYS A 10 -25.09 33.60 23.83
N ASP A 11 -23.99 34.31 24.02
CA ASP A 11 -23.59 34.87 25.31
C ASP A 11 -24.59 35.95 25.77
N LEU A 12 -25.09 36.79 24.85
CA LEU A 12 -26.17 37.75 25.13
C LEU A 12 -27.49 37.06 25.54
N LEU A 13 -27.84 35.95 24.89
CA LEU A 13 -29.04 35.19 25.19
C LEU A 13 -28.94 34.48 26.56
N GLU A 14 -27.78 33.91 26.87
CA GLU A 14 -27.49 33.30 28.17
C GLU A 14 -27.55 34.34 29.30
N ASN A 15 -27.00 35.54 29.07
CA ASN A 15 -27.09 36.64 30.03
C ASN A 15 -28.53 37.11 30.25
N SER A 16 -29.32 37.28 29.18
CA SER A 16 -30.74 37.66 29.30
C SER A 16 -31.57 36.62 30.04
N ASN A 17 -31.32 35.33 29.80
CA ASN A 17 -32.00 34.25 30.52
C ASN A 17 -31.63 34.24 32.00
N SER A 18 -30.37 34.50 32.33
CA SER A 18 -29.91 34.60 33.72
C SER A 18 -30.61 35.73 34.49
N GLU A 19 -30.82 36.89 33.87
CA GLU A 19 -31.51 38.02 34.48
C GLU A 19 -33.00 37.73 34.75
N ILE A 20 -33.67 37.04 33.81
CA ILE A 20 -35.08 36.64 33.96
C ILE A 20 -35.22 35.68 35.14
N ILE A 21 -34.34 34.67 35.23
CA ILE A 21 -34.33 33.70 36.33
C ILE A 21 -34.11 34.43 37.68
N LEU A 22 -33.13 35.33 37.76
CA LEU A 22 -32.87 36.10 38.98
C LEU A 22 -34.05 36.96 39.41
N LYS A 23 -34.79 37.54 38.45
CA LYS A 23 -35.98 38.33 38.73
C LYS A 23 -37.12 37.45 39.26
N GLN A 24 -37.32 36.27 38.67
CA GLN A 24 -38.34 35.32 39.08
C GLN A 24 -38.05 34.75 40.48
N GLU A 25 -36.80 34.39 40.78
CA GLU A 25 -36.37 33.94 42.10
C GLU A 25 -36.62 34.99 43.19
N LYS A 26 -36.39 36.28 42.88
CA LYS A 26 -36.70 37.37 43.82
C LYS A 26 -38.19 37.48 44.12
N ILE A 27 -39.04 37.31 43.10
CA ILE A 27 -40.50 37.33 43.26
C ILE A 27 -40.94 36.16 44.14
N HIS A 28 -40.52 34.94 43.81
CA HIS A 28 -40.83 33.75 44.61
C HIS A 28 -40.34 33.88 46.06
N ALA A 29 -39.11 34.35 46.29
CA ALA A 29 -38.60 34.59 47.64
C ALA A 29 -39.45 35.60 48.42
N SER A 30 -40.02 36.61 47.76
CA SER A 30 -40.92 37.57 48.39
C SER A 30 -42.28 36.97 48.74
N GLU A 31 -42.84 36.14 47.85
CA GLU A 31 -44.10 35.41 48.05
C GLU A 31 -43.98 34.42 49.20
N TYR A 32 -42.92 33.61 49.22
CA TYR A 32 -42.65 32.68 50.31
C TYR A 32 -42.50 33.39 51.66
N ARG A 33 -41.86 34.57 51.70
CA ARG A 33 -41.76 35.36 52.95
C ARG A 33 -43.11 35.91 53.40
N ALA A 34 -43.95 36.37 52.48
CA ALA A 34 -45.29 36.86 52.81
C ALA A 34 -46.16 35.71 53.35
N GLU A 35 -46.12 34.55 52.70
CA GLU A 35 -46.85 33.36 53.12
C GLU A 35 -46.36 32.81 54.46
N THR A 36 -45.04 32.80 54.69
CA THR A 36 -44.45 32.44 55.99
C THR A 36 -44.99 33.34 57.12
N ARG A 37 -45.12 34.66 56.88
CA ARG A 37 -45.72 35.57 57.86
C ARG A 37 -47.20 35.28 58.09
N ARG A 38 -47.96 35.01 57.02
CA ARG A 38 -49.38 34.65 57.11
C ARG A 38 -49.59 33.41 57.98
N ILE A 39 -48.85 32.34 57.69
CA ILE A 39 -48.91 31.07 58.45
C ILE A 39 -48.47 31.29 59.90
N LYS A 40 -47.39 32.05 60.13
CA LYS A 40 -46.93 32.38 61.50
C LYS A 40 -48.02 33.09 62.31
N ASN A 41 -48.72 34.05 61.70
CA ASN A 41 -49.79 34.79 62.37
C ASN A 41 -50.99 33.88 62.69
N ILE A 42 -51.33 32.95 61.79
CA ILE A 42 -52.38 31.95 62.02
C ILE A 42 -52.00 31.04 63.19
N LEU A 43 -50.79 30.48 63.19
CA LEU A 43 -50.31 29.62 64.27
C LEU A 43 -50.30 30.34 65.62
N HIS A 44 -49.87 31.60 65.64
CA HIS A 44 -49.91 32.45 66.83
C HIS A 44 -51.34 32.71 67.33
N ALA A 45 -52.32 32.88 66.43
CA ALA A 45 -53.74 33.01 66.80
C ALA A 45 -54.32 31.74 67.44
N PHE A 46 -53.78 30.56 67.09
CA PHE A 46 -54.11 29.29 67.74
C PHE A 46 -53.25 28.96 68.98
N GLY A 47 -52.40 29.90 69.43
CA GLY A 47 -51.53 29.69 70.59
C GLY A 47 -50.39 28.69 70.35
N ILE A 48 -50.03 28.45 69.08
CA ILE A 48 -48.91 27.59 68.71
C ILE A 48 -47.71 28.49 68.38
N SER A 49 -46.78 28.62 69.32
CA SER A 49 -45.50 29.29 69.14
C SER A 49 -44.38 28.28 68.89
N LYS A 50 -43.28 28.78 68.31
CA LYS A 50 -42.03 28.01 68.16
C LYS A 50 -41.51 27.51 69.51
N ASP A 51 -41.77 28.26 70.57
CA ASP A 51 -41.29 27.98 71.93
C ASP A 51 -42.09 26.85 72.62
N ASP A 52 -43.25 26.50 72.07
CA ASP A 52 -44.08 25.39 72.56
C ASP A 52 -43.61 24.02 72.04
N PHE A 53 -42.71 24.01 71.05
CA PHE A 53 -42.12 22.79 70.54
C PHE A 53 -40.92 22.35 71.39
N SER A 54 -40.80 21.04 71.62
CA SER A 54 -39.58 20.47 72.17
C SER A 54 -38.38 20.76 71.25
N LYS A 55 -37.16 20.85 71.83
CA LYS A 55 -35.93 21.03 71.04
C LYS A 55 -35.80 20.01 69.90
N ASN A 56 -36.22 18.77 70.15
CA ASN A 56 -36.24 17.71 69.14
C ASN A 56 -37.30 17.95 68.06
N GLY A 57 -38.49 18.44 68.42
CA GLY A 57 -39.54 18.80 67.45
C GLY A 57 -39.11 19.90 66.49
N VAL A 58 -38.49 20.96 67.02
CA VAL A 58 -37.92 22.04 66.19
C VAL A 58 -36.84 21.50 65.23
N HIS A 59 -35.99 20.60 65.71
CA HIS A 59 -34.95 19.99 64.90
C HIS A 59 -35.53 19.11 63.78
N SER A 60 -36.50 18.25 64.08
CA SER A 60 -37.16 17.37 63.10
C SER A 60 -37.89 18.16 62.01
N VAL A 61 -38.63 19.21 62.37
CA VAL A 61 -39.30 20.09 61.40
C VAL A 61 -38.28 20.81 60.51
N LYS A 62 -37.16 21.26 61.08
CA LYS A 62 -36.07 21.86 60.31
C LYS A 62 -35.49 20.87 59.30
N ILE A 63 -35.24 19.62 59.71
CA ILE A 63 -34.74 18.57 58.82
C ILE A 63 -35.74 18.31 57.68
N LEU A 64 -37.03 18.15 58.00
CA LEU A 64 -38.07 17.92 56.98
C LEU A 64 -38.17 19.07 56.00
N ALA A 65 -38.12 20.32 56.48
CA ALA A 65 -38.11 21.49 55.62
C ALA A 65 -36.87 21.49 54.69
N THR A 66 -35.68 21.20 55.23
CA THR A 66 -34.47 21.12 54.41
C THR A 66 -34.52 19.98 53.39
N LEU A 67 -35.06 18.82 53.76
CA LEU A 67 -35.23 17.70 52.85
C LEU A 67 -36.24 18.02 51.74
N ALA A 68 -37.35 18.70 52.08
CA ALA A 68 -38.33 19.15 51.09
C ALA A 68 -37.71 20.15 50.12
N THR A 69 -36.85 21.05 50.60
CA THR A 69 -36.11 21.99 49.73
C THR A 69 -35.11 21.27 48.82
N ILE A 70 -34.35 20.30 49.35
CA ILE A 70 -33.36 19.54 48.56
C ILE A 70 -34.04 18.67 47.49
N LEU A 71 -35.18 18.08 47.82
CA LEU A 71 -35.97 17.25 46.92
C LEU A 71 -36.97 18.07 46.08
N GLU A 72 -36.94 19.40 46.19
CA GLU A 72 -37.81 20.33 45.47
C GLU A 72 -39.31 19.98 45.55
N LEU A 73 -39.76 19.59 46.74
CA LEU A 73 -41.13 19.15 46.97
C LEU A 73 -42.09 20.34 47.12
N ARG A 74 -43.25 20.22 46.47
CA ARG A 74 -44.37 21.17 46.62
C ARG A 74 -45.07 21.05 47.98
N ASP A 75 -45.19 19.83 48.48
CA ASP A 75 -45.92 19.51 49.71
C ASP A 75 -45.06 18.66 50.65
N VAL A 76 -45.25 18.84 51.97
CA VAL A 76 -44.53 18.12 53.03
C VAL A 76 -45.23 16.79 53.38
N GLU A 77 -45.96 16.22 52.42
CA GLU A 77 -46.63 14.93 52.59
C GLU A 77 -45.63 13.77 52.54
N ARG A 78 -45.87 12.74 53.36
CA ARG A 78 -45.02 11.54 53.41
C ARG A 78 -44.94 10.83 52.05
N SER A 79 -46.05 10.79 51.30
CA SER A 79 -46.13 10.27 49.93
C SER A 79 -45.13 10.97 49.00
N SER A 80 -45.13 12.30 49.01
CA SER A 80 -44.23 13.14 48.20
C SER A 80 -42.76 12.85 48.49
N PHE A 81 -42.38 12.74 49.77
CA PHE A 81 -41.02 12.34 50.15
C PHE A 81 -40.65 10.95 49.65
N PHE A 82 -41.54 9.98 49.81
CA PHE A 82 -41.25 8.61 49.40
C PHE A 82 -41.12 8.49 47.88
N SER A 83 -41.98 9.18 47.12
CA SER A 83 -41.89 9.24 45.67
C SER A 83 -40.61 9.90 45.18
N ALA A 84 -40.20 11.03 45.75
CA ALA A 84 -38.95 11.69 45.36
C ALA A 84 -37.70 10.86 45.73
N LEU A 85 -37.70 10.21 46.89
CA LEU A 85 -36.62 9.30 47.27
C LEU A 85 -36.57 8.06 46.35
N ALA A 86 -37.72 7.51 45.96
CA ALA A 86 -37.79 6.41 45.01
C ALA A 86 -37.25 6.84 43.64
N GLN A 87 -37.63 8.02 43.16
CA GLN A 87 -37.11 8.58 41.91
C GLN A 87 -35.59 8.76 41.96
N LEU A 88 -35.06 9.37 43.02
CA LEU A 88 -33.63 9.55 43.20
C LEU A 88 -32.86 8.22 43.21
N ASN A 89 -33.42 7.19 43.86
CA ASN A 89 -32.82 5.85 43.84
C ASN A 89 -32.84 5.21 42.44
N ILE A 90 -33.91 5.40 41.67
CA ILE A 90 -34.01 4.93 40.28
C ILE A 90 -32.96 5.65 39.42
N ASP A 91 -32.86 6.96 39.56
CA ASP A 91 -31.90 7.80 38.81
C ASP A 91 -30.46 7.44 39.18
N SER A 92 -30.16 7.28 40.46
CA SER A 92 -28.86 6.81 40.95
C SER A 92 -28.50 5.45 40.34
N SER A 93 -29.43 4.49 40.38
CA SER A 93 -29.23 3.17 39.78
C SER A 93 -29.05 3.23 38.26
N HIS A 94 -29.72 4.18 37.59
CA HIS A 94 -29.56 4.39 36.15
C HIS A 94 -28.18 4.95 35.81
N ILE A 95 -27.74 5.97 36.55
CA ILE A 95 -26.41 6.57 36.41
C ILE A 95 -25.32 5.54 36.69
N GLU A 96 -25.47 4.72 37.73
CA GLU A 96 -24.53 3.63 38.02
C GLU A 96 -24.42 2.63 36.87
N ARG A 97 -25.55 2.25 36.25
CA ARG A 97 -25.54 1.37 35.07
C ARG A 97 -24.82 2.02 33.89
N GLN A 98 -25.14 3.28 33.59
CA GLN A 98 -24.46 4.03 32.52
C GLN A 98 -22.95 4.14 32.76
N ASN A 99 -22.53 4.41 34.00
CA ASN A 99 -21.11 4.47 34.36
C ASN A 99 -20.40 3.12 34.17
N ARG A 100 -21.08 2.01 34.48
CA ARG A 100 -20.55 0.66 34.20
C ARG A 100 -20.42 0.42 32.70
N ASP A 101 -21.43 0.75 31.91
CA ASP A 101 -21.41 0.57 30.44
C ASP A 101 -20.32 1.42 29.77
N ILE A 102 -20.15 2.67 30.22
CA ILE A 102 -19.04 3.53 29.79
C ILE A 102 -17.70 2.89 30.15
N SER A 103 -17.55 2.39 31.39
CA SER A 103 -16.31 1.73 31.83
C SER A 103 -15.98 0.48 31.00
N TYR A 104 -17.00 -0.32 30.65
CA TYR A 104 -16.84 -1.46 29.75
C TYR A 104 -16.39 -1.04 28.35
N THR A 105 -17.00 0.03 27.83
CA THR A 105 -16.66 0.56 26.51
C THR A 105 -15.24 1.11 26.47
N ILE A 106 -14.81 1.84 27.50
CA ILE A 106 -13.44 2.34 27.64
C ILE A 106 -12.45 1.18 27.63
N ASN A 107 -12.68 0.16 28.46
CA ASN A 107 -11.78 -1.00 28.53
C ASN A 107 -11.70 -1.75 27.18
N SER A 108 -12.84 -1.93 26.51
CA SER A 108 -12.87 -2.53 25.17
C SER A 108 -12.07 -1.71 24.15
N LEU A 109 -12.22 -0.38 24.16
CA LEU A 109 -11.48 0.52 23.29
C LEU A 109 -9.98 0.53 23.60
N GLU A 110 -9.59 0.46 24.88
CA GLU A 110 -8.19 0.35 25.28
C GLU A 110 -7.53 -0.93 24.76
N ILE A 111 -8.21 -2.07 24.89
CA ILE A 111 -7.75 -3.36 24.35
C ILE A 111 -7.62 -3.26 22.83
N SER A 112 -8.65 -2.78 22.13
CA SER A 112 -8.64 -2.63 20.68
C SER A 112 -7.51 -1.70 20.20
N THR A 113 -7.30 -0.59 20.90
CA THR A 113 -6.23 0.38 20.59
C THR A 113 -4.85 -0.24 20.80
N ARG A 114 -4.67 -1.02 21.87
CA ARG A 114 -3.41 -1.74 22.13
C ARG A 114 -3.12 -2.77 21.04
N GLU A 115 -4.13 -3.53 20.62
CA GLU A 115 -3.99 -4.49 19.51
C GLU A 115 -3.65 -3.79 18.19
N ALA A 116 -4.34 -2.69 17.87
CA ALA A 116 -4.09 -1.90 16.68
C ALA A 116 -2.65 -1.35 16.67
N LYS A 117 -2.17 -0.87 17.83
CA LYS A 117 -0.79 -0.41 17.99
C LYS A 117 0.23 -1.53 17.75
N LEU A 118 0.01 -2.72 18.32
CA LEU A 118 0.89 -3.87 18.10
C LEU A 118 0.94 -4.27 16.61
N ARG A 119 -0.20 -4.27 15.93
CA ARG A 119 -0.27 -4.54 14.48
C ARG A 119 0.47 -3.48 13.67
N TYR A 120 0.32 -2.21 14.04
CA TYR A 120 1.02 -1.09 13.41
C TYR A 120 2.54 -1.21 13.57
N ASP A 121 3.02 -1.50 14.78
CA ASP A 121 4.46 -1.65 15.05
C ASP A 121 5.04 -2.83 14.27
N LYS A 122 4.32 -3.96 14.19
CA LYS A 122 4.71 -5.11 13.37
C LYS A 122 4.76 -4.77 11.87
N LEU A 123 3.78 -4.04 11.36
CA LEU A 123 3.75 -3.61 9.95
C LEU A 123 4.93 -2.68 9.65
N ARG A 124 5.21 -1.74 10.55
CA ARG A 124 6.35 -0.83 10.43
C ARG A 124 7.67 -1.59 10.42
N GLU A 125 7.83 -2.58 11.30
CA GLU A 125 9.02 -3.45 11.30
C GLU A 125 9.17 -4.19 9.96
N ILE A 126 8.10 -4.82 9.47
CA ILE A 126 8.09 -5.52 8.17
C ILE A 126 8.48 -4.56 7.04
N LEU A 127 7.92 -3.35 6.99
CA LEU A 127 8.25 -2.36 5.96
C LEU A 127 9.72 -1.94 6.04
N THR A 128 10.27 -1.74 7.25
CA THR A 128 11.69 -1.41 7.40
C THR A 128 12.59 -2.55 6.93
N ASN A 129 12.23 -3.80 7.22
CA ASN A 129 12.99 -4.97 6.79
C ASN A 129 12.89 -5.19 5.29
N LEU A 130 11.70 -5.01 4.70
CA LEU A 130 11.50 -5.07 3.25
C LEU A 130 12.31 -3.99 2.53
N ARG A 131 12.31 -2.75 3.04
CA ARG A 131 13.11 -1.67 2.47
C ARG A 131 14.60 -1.98 2.52
N ARG A 132 15.13 -2.40 3.68
CA ARG A 132 16.54 -2.80 3.82
C ARG A 132 16.91 -3.95 2.88
N ASN A 133 16.05 -4.96 2.77
CA ASN A 133 16.26 -6.11 1.89
C ASN A 133 16.19 -5.72 0.40
N TRP A 134 15.33 -4.77 0.06
CA TRP A 134 15.21 -4.23 -1.28
C TRP A 134 16.48 -3.48 -1.66
N ASP A 135 16.89 -2.51 -0.84
CA ASP A 135 18.09 -1.69 -1.06
C ASP A 135 19.33 -2.59 -1.23
N THR A 136 19.51 -3.60 -0.36
CA THR A 136 20.65 -4.52 -0.46
C THR A 136 20.62 -5.42 -1.69
N LYS A 137 19.47 -6.00 -2.05
CA LYS A 137 19.36 -6.88 -3.22
C LYS A 137 19.49 -6.12 -4.53
N GLU A 138 18.88 -4.94 -4.63
CA GLU A 138 18.96 -4.10 -5.81
C GLU A 138 20.38 -3.56 -5.99
N ASP A 139 21.01 -3.08 -4.92
CA ASP A 139 22.41 -2.64 -4.96
C ASP A 139 23.36 -3.78 -5.37
N GLN A 140 23.16 -4.99 -4.83
CA GLN A 140 23.97 -6.15 -5.21
C GLN A 140 23.79 -6.49 -6.69
N LYS A 141 22.54 -6.61 -7.17
CA LYS A 141 22.26 -6.89 -8.59
C LYS A 141 22.81 -5.80 -9.51
N LEU A 142 22.67 -4.54 -9.11
CA LEU A 142 23.20 -3.41 -9.88
C LEU A 142 24.73 -3.47 -9.98
N ARG A 143 25.41 -3.81 -8.89
CA ARG A 143 26.87 -4.04 -8.90
C ARG A 143 27.26 -5.20 -9.81
N GLU A 144 26.54 -6.33 -9.73
CA GLU A 144 26.76 -7.50 -10.59
C GLU A 144 26.56 -7.16 -12.07
N TRP A 145 25.48 -6.46 -12.41
CA TRP A 145 25.21 -6.01 -13.78
C TRP A 145 26.25 -5.02 -14.29
N LYS A 146 26.68 -4.06 -13.46
CA LYS A 146 27.75 -3.12 -13.80
C LYS A 146 29.07 -3.84 -14.07
N HIS A 147 29.42 -4.81 -13.24
CA HIS A 147 30.61 -5.63 -13.44
C HIS A 147 30.53 -6.45 -14.72
N ASN A 148 29.42 -7.19 -14.93
CA ASN A 148 29.22 -7.99 -16.14
C ASN A 148 29.25 -7.16 -17.41
N THR A 149 28.62 -5.97 -17.40
CA THR A 149 28.64 -5.06 -18.54
C THR A 149 30.05 -4.59 -18.85
N THR A 150 30.84 -4.28 -17.82
CA THR A 150 32.25 -3.88 -17.99
C THR A 150 33.09 -5.02 -18.58
N LEU A 151 32.88 -6.25 -18.12
CA LEU A 151 33.56 -7.44 -18.63
C LEU A 151 33.18 -7.72 -20.09
N LEU A 152 31.90 -7.57 -20.43
CA LEU A 152 31.41 -7.73 -21.81
C LEU A 152 31.99 -6.67 -22.75
N ASP A 153 32.09 -5.41 -22.30
CA ASP A 153 32.74 -4.33 -23.07
C ASP A 153 34.23 -4.63 -23.32
N GLN A 154 34.95 -5.11 -22.30
CA GLN A 154 36.34 -5.54 -22.44
C GLN A 154 36.50 -6.69 -23.45
N LYS A 155 35.66 -7.73 -23.36
CA LYS A 155 35.66 -8.83 -24.33
C LYS A 155 35.31 -8.39 -25.74
N SER A 156 34.36 -7.46 -25.88
CA SER A 156 33.99 -6.90 -27.19
C SER A 156 35.19 -6.23 -27.85
N LYS A 157 35.93 -5.40 -27.11
CA LYS A 157 37.16 -4.75 -27.58
C LYS A 157 38.26 -5.76 -27.91
N GLU A 158 38.43 -6.78 -27.09
CA GLU A 158 39.39 -7.87 -27.36
C GLU A 158 39.06 -8.59 -28.67
N TYR A 159 37.79 -8.97 -28.87
CA TYR A 159 37.34 -9.63 -30.09
C TYR A 159 37.47 -8.73 -31.32
N GLN A 160 37.18 -7.43 -31.21
CA GLN A 160 37.40 -6.48 -32.31
C GLN A 160 38.87 -6.37 -32.69
N LEU A 161 39.78 -6.30 -31.71
CA LEU A 161 41.22 -6.29 -31.97
C LEU A 161 41.69 -7.59 -32.61
N ARG A 162 41.19 -8.73 -32.14
CA ARG A 162 41.53 -10.05 -32.68
C ARG A 162 41.01 -10.23 -34.10
N LEU A 163 39.79 -9.78 -34.39
CA LEU A 163 39.20 -9.77 -35.72
C LEU A 163 40.05 -8.92 -36.66
N SER A 164 40.34 -7.66 -36.27
CA SER A 164 41.17 -6.73 -37.05
C SER A 164 42.56 -7.31 -37.35
N ARG A 165 43.13 -8.08 -36.41
CA ARG A 165 44.42 -8.76 -36.61
C ARG A 165 44.30 -9.89 -37.62
N LEU A 166 43.26 -10.72 -37.52
CA LEU A 166 43.02 -11.84 -38.43
C LEU A 166 42.72 -11.34 -39.84
N GLU A 167 41.92 -10.28 -39.98
CA GLU A 167 41.66 -9.61 -41.26
C GLU A 167 42.96 -9.12 -41.89
N ARG A 168 43.81 -8.38 -41.15
CA ARG A 168 45.13 -7.97 -41.67
C ARG A 168 46.01 -9.15 -42.08
N GLN A 169 45.98 -10.25 -41.32
CA GLN A 169 46.74 -11.46 -41.67
C GLN A 169 46.19 -12.11 -42.94
N TYR A 170 44.87 -12.16 -43.09
CA TYR A 170 44.18 -12.67 -44.27
C TYR A 170 44.52 -11.83 -45.51
N ASP A 171 44.40 -10.50 -45.40
CA ASP A 171 44.73 -9.56 -46.47
C ASP A 171 46.22 -9.63 -46.85
N ALA A 172 47.11 -9.74 -45.87
CA ALA A 172 48.56 -9.88 -46.11
C ALA A 172 48.93 -11.19 -46.81
N MET A 173 48.15 -12.26 -46.63
CA MET A 173 48.32 -13.51 -47.37
C MET A 173 47.86 -13.41 -48.83
N ASN A 174 47.21 -12.30 -49.22
CA ASN A 174 46.74 -12.00 -50.58
C ASN A 174 46.04 -13.19 -51.27
N ILE A 175 45.26 -13.95 -50.48
CA ILE A 175 44.59 -15.18 -50.93
C ILE A 175 43.56 -14.84 -52.03
N GLU A 176 42.93 -13.67 -51.92
CA GLU A 176 41.99 -13.15 -52.92
C GLU A 176 42.69 -12.73 -54.22
N GLY A 177 43.83 -12.04 -54.15
CA GLY A 177 44.62 -11.68 -55.33
C GLY A 177 45.30 -12.88 -56.01
N GLY A 178 45.56 -13.96 -55.26
CA GLY A 178 46.15 -15.21 -55.76
C GLY A 178 45.15 -16.21 -56.37
N GLY A 179 43.85 -15.90 -56.38
CA GLY A 179 42.82 -16.83 -56.88
C GLY A 179 42.72 -18.13 -56.05
N LEU A 180 43.17 -18.09 -54.79
CA LEU A 180 43.15 -19.19 -53.83
C LEU A 180 41.86 -19.20 -52.99
N ARG A 181 40.84 -18.47 -53.42
CA ARG A 181 39.50 -18.56 -52.85
C ARG A 181 38.93 -19.95 -53.18
N PHE A 182 38.25 -20.57 -52.22
CA PHE A 182 37.67 -21.91 -52.39
C PHE A 182 36.83 -22.04 -53.68
N GLN A 183 36.05 -21.02 -54.00
CA GLN A 183 35.24 -20.99 -55.22
C GLN A 183 36.10 -20.97 -56.50
N ASP A 184 37.20 -20.21 -56.52
CA ASP A 184 38.08 -20.10 -57.68
C ASP A 184 38.94 -21.37 -57.85
N LEU A 185 39.40 -21.96 -56.74
CA LEU A 185 40.05 -23.26 -56.70
C LEU A 185 39.14 -24.36 -57.26
N LYS A 186 37.88 -24.39 -56.82
CA LYS A 186 36.89 -25.36 -57.31
C LYS A 186 36.61 -25.20 -58.80
N ASN A 187 36.47 -23.96 -59.28
CA ASN A 187 36.30 -23.69 -60.71
C ASN A 187 37.53 -24.13 -61.53
N LYS A 188 38.75 -23.95 -61.01
CA LYS A 188 39.98 -24.43 -61.65
C LYS A 188 40.07 -25.96 -61.63
N GLU A 189 39.66 -26.61 -60.55
CA GLU A 189 39.60 -28.07 -60.44
C GLU A 189 38.64 -28.66 -61.50
N GLU A 190 37.44 -28.11 -61.65
CA GLU A 190 36.48 -28.52 -62.69
C GLU A 190 37.05 -28.30 -64.11
N GLN A 191 37.78 -27.20 -64.34
CA GLN A 191 38.45 -26.96 -65.62
C GLN A 191 39.58 -27.96 -65.90
N VAL A 192 40.36 -28.34 -64.89
CA VAL A 192 41.42 -29.34 -65.03
C VAL A 192 40.82 -30.70 -65.34
N GLU A 193 39.76 -31.11 -64.64
CA GLU A 193 39.10 -32.40 -64.87
C GLU A 193 38.54 -32.51 -66.30
N THR A 194 37.89 -31.45 -66.80
CA THR A 194 37.39 -31.41 -68.18
C THR A 194 38.52 -31.46 -69.21
N LEU A 195 39.62 -30.75 -68.97
CA LEU A 195 40.80 -30.79 -69.85
C LEU A 195 41.46 -32.17 -69.84
N GLU A 196 41.57 -32.84 -68.69
CA GLU A 196 42.12 -34.20 -68.58
C GLU A 196 41.29 -35.21 -69.37
N GLN A 197 39.95 -35.13 -69.29
CA GLN A 197 39.07 -35.97 -70.12
C GLN A 197 39.31 -35.74 -71.61
N LEU A 198 39.44 -34.47 -72.02
CA LEU A 198 39.67 -34.08 -73.42
C LEU A 198 41.05 -34.57 -73.93
N VAL A 199 42.10 -34.47 -73.11
CA VAL A 199 43.42 -35.03 -73.41
C VAL A 199 43.36 -36.55 -73.50
N LYS A 200 42.64 -37.21 -72.59
CA LYS A 200 42.47 -38.67 -72.63
C LYS A 200 41.78 -39.13 -73.92
N ASP A 201 40.78 -38.40 -74.40
CA ASP A 201 40.10 -38.72 -75.65
C ASP A 201 40.96 -38.41 -76.88
N LYS A 202 41.69 -37.29 -76.88
CA LYS A 202 42.63 -36.95 -77.97
C LYS A 202 43.80 -37.93 -78.03
N THR A 203 44.33 -38.39 -76.91
CA THR A 203 45.40 -39.40 -76.87
C THR A 203 44.91 -40.76 -77.34
N LYS A 204 43.67 -41.16 -77.03
CA LYS A 204 43.04 -42.35 -77.64
C LYS A 204 42.94 -42.22 -79.16
N LYS A 205 42.46 -41.08 -79.67
CA LYS A 205 42.37 -40.82 -81.12
C LYS A 205 43.75 -40.84 -81.78
N LEU A 206 44.76 -40.22 -81.15
CA LEU A 206 46.12 -40.19 -81.67
C LEU A 206 46.77 -41.58 -81.70
N LYS A 207 46.55 -42.41 -80.67
CA LYS A 207 46.97 -43.82 -80.69
C LYS A 207 46.30 -44.59 -81.82
N ALA A 208 45.01 -44.35 -82.06
CA ALA A 208 44.33 -44.96 -83.21
C ALA A 208 44.98 -44.54 -84.54
N TYR A 209 45.29 -43.26 -84.73
CA TYR A 209 45.98 -42.77 -85.93
C TYR A 209 47.42 -43.29 -86.08
N GLN A 210 48.15 -43.53 -84.98
CA GLN A 210 49.51 -44.08 -85.04
C GLN A 210 49.56 -45.56 -85.48
N ILE A 211 48.45 -46.29 -85.37
CA ILE A 211 48.33 -47.69 -85.81
C ILE A 211 47.99 -47.77 -87.31
N LEU A 212 47.55 -46.66 -87.93
CA LEU A 212 47.20 -46.65 -89.35
C LEU A 212 48.47 -46.65 -90.24
N PRO A 213 48.50 -47.49 -91.30
CA PRO A 213 49.59 -47.48 -92.28
C PRO A 213 49.68 -46.14 -93.04
N PRO A 214 50.88 -45.70 -93.50
CA PRO A 214 51.06 -44.43 -94.22
C PRO A 214 50.36 -44.35 -95.60
N ASP A 215 49.83 -45.47 -96.11
CA ASP A 215 49.13 -45.56 -97.39
C ASP A 215 47.60 -45.42 -97.20
N ILE A 216 47.03 -44.40 -97.85
CA ILE A 216 45.62 -43.98 -97.72
C ILE A 216 44.64 -45.10 -98.13
N THR A 217 45.04 -45.98 -99.05
CA THR A 217 44.17 -47.07 -99.55
C THR A 217 44.05 -48.22 -98.54
N LEU A 218 45.17 -48.60 -97.91
CA LEU A 218 45.25 -49.65 -96.89
C LEU A 218 44.63 -49.22 -95.55
N ALA A 219 44.78 -47.95 -95.19
CA ALA A 219 44.16 -47.39 -94.00
C ALA A 219 42.62 -47.43 -94.04
N LYS A 220 42.00 -47.17 -95.20
CA LYS A 220 40.54 -47.26 -95.37
C LYS A 220 40.02 -48.70 -95.20
N LEU A 221 40.76 -49.67 -95.73
CA LEU A 221 40.37 -51.08 -95.66
C LEU A 221 40.45 -51.62 -94.22
N GLN A 222 41.48 -51.25 -93.45
CA GLN A 222 41.58 -51.62 -92.03
C GLN A 222 40.53 -50.92 -91.14
N LEU A 223 40.06 -49.74 -91.52
CA LEU A 223 39.02 -49.01 -90.78
C LEU A 223 37.63 -49.63 -91.01
N ASP A 224 37.33 -50.05 -92.25
CA ASP A 224 36.13 -50.82 -92.58
C ASP A 224 36.13 -52.22 -91.92
N GLU A 225 37.29 -52.89 -91.84
CA GLU A 225 37.42 -54.16 -91.11
C GLU A 225 37.26 -54.01 -89.60
N ALA A 226 37.75 -52.90 -89.02
CA ALA A 226 37.58 -52.61 -87.59
C ALA A 226 36.15 -52.19 -87.25
N GLN A 227 35.44 -51.48 -88.14
CA GLN A 227 34.03 -51.12 -87.95
C GLN A 227 33.08 -52.31 -88.04
N ASN A 228 33.41 -53.35 -88.81
CA ASN A 228 32.62 -54.59 -88.91
C ASN A 228 32.88 -55.60 -87.76
N LYS A 229 33.86 -55.33 -86.88
CA LYS A 229 34.23 -56.20 -85.74
C LYS A 229 33.88 -55.60 -84.36
N LEU A 230 33.21 -54.45 -84.35
CA LEU A 230 32.61 -53.80 -83.17
C LEU A 230 31.10 -54.00 -83.19
#